data_AF-A0A8T7A3W7-F1
#
_entry.id   AF-A0A8T7A3W7-F1
#
_cell.length_a   1.000
_cell.length_b   1.000
_cell.length_c   1.000
_cell.angle_alpha   90.00
_cell.angle_beta   90.00
_cell.angle_gamma   90.00
#
_symmetry.space_group_name_H-M   'P 1'
#
loop_
_entity.id
_entity.type
_entity.pdbx_description
1 polymer ?
#
loop_
_entity_poly.entity_id
_entity_poly.type
_entity_poly.pdbx_seq_one_letter_code
_entity_poly.pdbx_strand_id
1 'polypeptide(L)'
;HGPSGTISIDAADKINLMALQGNNSELLASVTDLEAGNYQWMRLLVNAEEGVMDSYIEFDTESFPLRIPSGAQNGLKLNRPFVIAAGSRTDFTIDFDLRKSVHKPSAQNADYILRPTLRVVNNLEVGTVIGTVAADILTNNNCAEGTAVYLFDGLAAVADDIDGLDAEPVTTANVTIDTNTGAGSYEIGFVEADLDYTVALTCTADLDDPEVDNLNTTATPPVEDVFFIDQQNITVQADTETIANF
;
A
#
# COMPACT_ATOMS: atom_id res chain seq x y z
N HIS A 1 10.04 5.29 -20.16
CA HIS A 1 10.04 5.29 -21.64
C HIS A 1 9.43 6.59 -22.13
N GLY A 2 10.21 7.36 -22.89
CA GLY A 2 9.85 8.70 -23.32
C GLY A 2 10.33 9.01 -24.74
N PRO A 3 10.44 10.30 -25.10
CA PRO A 3 10.70 10.73 -26.47
C PRO A 3 11.94 10.12 -27.13
N SER A 4 13.03 9.95 -26.37
CA SER A 4 14.30 9.37 -26.84
C SER A 4 14.45 7.87 -26.53
N GLY A 5 13.38 7.19 -26.11
CA GLY A 5 13.35 5.75 -25.86
C GLY A 5 13.38 5.36 -24.38
N THR A 6 14.05 4.25 -24.06
CA THR A 6 14.18 3.73 -22.70
C THR A 6 15.51 4.16 -22.11
N ILE A 7 15.47 4.74 -20.91
CA ILE A 7 16.63 5.13 -20.13
C ILE A 7 16.67 4.18 -18.92
N SER A 8 17.80 3.51 -18.71
CA SER A 8 18.05 2.69 -17.53
C SER A 8 18.73 3.55 -16.46
N ILE A 9 18.33 3.35 -15.21
CA ILE A 9 18.80 4.12 -14.07
C ILE A 9 19.24 3.12 -13.00
N ASP A 10 20.42 3.32 -12.45
CA ASP A 10 20.89 2.54 -11.30
C ASP A 10 20.17 3.05 -10.05
N ALA A 11 19.60 2.12 -9.28
CA ALA A 11 18.80 2.41 -8.09
C ALA A 11 19.43 1.80 -6.84
N ALA A 12 18.93 2.18 -5.66
CA ALA A 12 19.37 1.59 -4.38
C ALA A 12 19.25 0.06 -4.36
N ASP A 13 20.24 -0.62 -3.77
CA ASP A 13 20.38 -2.08 -3.84
C ASP A 13 19.46 -2.85 -2.87
N LYS A 14 19.08 -2.25 -1.72
CA LYS A 14 18.19 -2.86 -0.71
C LYS A 14 17.40 -1.81 0.06
N ILE A 15 16.08 -1.95 0.10
CA ILE A 15 15.14 -1.05 0.78
C ILE A 15 14.29 -1.86 1.77
N ASN A 16 14.18 -1.38 3.01
CA ASN A 16 13.25 -1.96 3.98
C ASN A 16 11.87 -1.31 3.84
N LEU A 17 10.96 -1.96 3.11
CA LEU A 17 9.61 -1.44 2.85
C LEU A 17 8.77 -1.28 4.13
N MET A 18 9.01 -2.09 5.17
CA MET A 18 8.30 -1.98 6.45
C MET A 18 8.64 -0.69 7.21
N ALA A 19 9.78 -0.05 6.90
CA ALA A 19 10.19 1.23 7.49
C ALA A 19 9.61 2.45 6.75
N LEU A 20 8.99 2.25 5.58
CA LEU A 20 8.47 3.31 4.71
C LEU A 20 6.94 3.45 4.86
N GLN A 21 6.47 3.64 6.09
CA GLN A 21 5.04 3.84 6.39
C GLN A 21 4.68 5.33 6.39
N GLY A 22 3.42 5.66 6.09
CA GLY A 22 2.95 7.05 6.02
C GLY A 22 3.66 7.82 4.90
N ASN A 23 4.14 9.03 5.20
CA ASN A 23 4.95 9.82 4.26
C ASN A 23 6.44 9.44 4.23
N ASN A 24 6.89 8.46 5.02
CA ASN A 24 8.29 8.04 4.98
C ASN A 24 8.61 7.44 3.61
N SER A 25 9.71 7.89 3.01
CA SER A 25 10.14 7.45 1.68
C SER A 25 11.66 7.41 1.59
N GLU A 26 12.16 6.59 0.67
CA GLU A 26 13.58 6.49 0.34
C GLU A 26 13.80 6.91 -1.11
N LEU A 27 14.86 7.67 -1.37
CA LEU A 27 15.23 8.06 -2.72
C LEU A 27 15.71 6.83 -3.50
N LEU A 28 14.84 6.29 -4.35
CA LEU A 28 15.19 5.15 -5.20
C LEU A 28 16.22 5.52 -6.28
N ALA A 29 16.00 6.65 -6.95
CA ALA A 29 16.88 7.14 -8.00
C ALA A 29 16.70 8.64 -8.23
N SER A 30 17.74 9.29 -8.75
CA SER A 30 17.68 10.67 -9.23
C SER A 30 18.26 10.73 -10.63
N VAL A 31 17.51 11.34 -11.57
CA VAL A 31 17.92 11.43 -12.97
C VAL A 31 18.00 12.89 -13.36
N THR A 32 19.17 13.30 -13.85
CA THR A 32 19.35 14.60 -14.49
C THR A 32 19.24 14.47 -16.00
N ASP A 33 18.97 15.58 -16.68
CA ASP A 33 19.04 15.68 -18.14
C ASP A 33 18.03 14.80 -18.90
N LEU A 34 16.85 14.57 -18.32
CA LEU A 34 15.72 14.00 -19.05
C LEU A 34 15.18 14.98 -20.11
N GLU A 35 14.95 14.48 -21.32
CA GLU A 35 14.32 15.26 -22.39
C GLU A 35 12.90 15.66 -21.99
N ALA A 36 12.57 16.95 -22.15
CA ALA A 36 11.22 17.42 -21.90
C ALA A 36 10.23 16.75 -22.86
N GLY A 37 9.11 16.26 -22.34
CA GLY A 37 8.09 15.60 -23.15
C GLY A 37 7.20 14.64 -22.37
N ASN A 38 6.45 13.85 -23.14
CA ASN A 38 5.51 12.86 -22.61
C ASN A 38 6.21 11.51 -22.43
N TYR A 39 6.12 10.98 -21.23
CA TYR A 39 6.57 9.65 -20.87
C TYR A 39 5.36 8.76 -20.68
N GLN A 40 5.43 7.53 -21.18
CA GLN A 40 4.27 6.63 -21.21
C GLN A 40 4.21 5.70 -20.00
N TRP A 41 5.38 5.30 -19.50
CA TRP A 41 5.49 4.35 -18.40
C TRP A 41 6.88 4.38 -17.77
N MET A 42 6.94 3.94 -16.51
CA MET A 42 8.17 3.57 -15.81
C MET A 42 8.22 2.05 -15.64
N ARG A 43 9.41 1.50 -15.38
CA ARG A 43 9.58 0.08 -15.12
C ARG A 43 10.53 -0.09 -13.95
N LEU A 44 10.04 -0.73 -12.90
CA LEU A 44 10.81 -1.06 -11.72
C LEU A 44 11.34 -2.50 -11.87
N LEU A 45 12.64 -2.68 -11.70
CA LEU A 45 13.24 -4.02 -11.64
C LEU A 45 13.39 -4.40 -10.17
N VAL A 46 12.87 -5.57 -9.80
CA VAL A 46 12.96 -6.11 -8.44
C VAL A 46 13.60 -7.49 -8.55
N ASN A 47 14.65 -7.71 -7.76
CA ASN A 47 15.30 -9.00 -7.63
C ASN A 47 14.49 -9.84 -6.62
N ALA A 48 13.86 -10.91 -7.09
CA ALA A 48 13.03 -11.82 -6.30
C ALA A 48 13.00 -13.18 -7.01
N GLU A 49 14.18 -13.76 -7.22
CA GLU A 49 14.35 -15.05 -7.88
C GLU A 49 13.95 -16.20 -6.94
N GLU A 50 13.28 -17.21 -7.49
CA GLU A 50 12.83 -18.38 -6.73
C GLU A 50 14.02 -19.09 -6.04
N GLY A 51 13.90 -19.28 -4.72
CA GLY A 51 14.89 -19.89 -3.85
C GLY A 51 16.10 -19.00 -3.53
N VAL A 52 16.08 -17.71 -3.89
CA VAL A 52 17.19 -16.77 -3.67
C VAL A 52 16.79 -15.72 -2.62
N MET A 53 17.71 -15.39 -1.71
CA MET A 53 17.51 -14.37 -0.66
C MET A 53 17.91 -12.96 -1.13
N ASP A 54 17.51 -12.59 -2.35
CA ASP A 54 17.71 -11.26 -2.91
C ASP A 54 16.66 -10.26 -2.39
N SER A 55 15.40 -10.69 -2.34
CA SER A 55 14.30 -10.09 -1.55
C SER A 55 13.74 -11.14 -0.59
N TYR A 56 13.37 -10.74 0.62
CA TYR A 56 12.90 -11.67 1.65
C TYR A 56 11.97 -11.01 2.66
N ILE A 57 11.18 -11.83 3.35
CA ILE A 57 10.44 -11.45 4.56
C ILE A 57 11.24 -11.95 5.76
N GLU A 58 11.35 -11.11 6.78
CA GLU A 58 12.02 -11.43 8.04
C GLU A 58 10.99 -11.49 9.17
N PHE A 59 10.91 -12.63 9.84
CA PHE A 59 10.23 -12.83 11.11
C PHE A 59 11.28 -12.94 12.23
N ASP A 60 10.86 -12.88 13.48
CA ASP A 60 11.76 -12.87 14.66
C ASP A 60 12.81 -14.00 14.68
N THR A 61 12.47 -15.17 14.15
CA THR A 61 13.33 -16.37 14.20
C THR A 61 13.74 -16.93 12.85
N GLU A 62 13.14 -16.45 11.76
CA GLU A 62 13.31 -17.03 10.44
C GLU A 62 13.07 -16.01 9.33
N SER A 63 13.69 -16.25 8.18
CA SER A 63 13.48 -15.45 6.98
C SER A 63 13.08 -16.37 5.84
N PHE A 64 12.22 -15.88 4.97
CA PHE A 64 11.76 -16.59 3.78
C PHE A 64 12.02 -15.75 2.55
N PRO A 65 12.54 -16.36 1.45
CA PRO A 65 12.72 -15.64 0.20
C PRO A 65 11.37 -15.20 -0.36
N LEU A 66 11.37 -14.04 -1.02
CA LEU A 66 10.28 -13.58 -1.85
C LEU A 66 10.56 -13.98 -3.29
N ARG A 67 9.58 -14.59 -3.96
CA ARG A 67 9.65 -14.85 -5.39
C ARG A 67 8.56 -14.10 -6.12
N ILE A 68 8.90 -13.49 -7.26
CA ILE A 68 7.88 -13.06 -8.21
C ILE A 68 7.66 -14.19 -9.23
N PRO A 69 6.43 -14.68 -9.43
CA PRO A 69 6.15 -15.71 -10.43
C PRO A 69 6.72 -15.31 -11.80
N SER A 70 7.28 -16.30 -12.52
CA SER A 70 8.17 -16.16 -13.69
C SER A 70 7.70 -15.24 -14.84
N GLY A 71 6.47 -14.73 -14.82
CA GLY A 71 5.99 -13.67 -15.71
C GLY A 71 6.60 -12.27 -15.48
N ALA A 72 7.25 -12.03 -14.33
CA ALA A 72 7.80 -10.71 -13.99
C ALA A 72 9.29 -10.51 -14.28
N GLN A 73 9.96 -11.45 -14.96
CA GLN A 73 11.36 -11.26 -15.39
C GLN A 73 11.56 -10.02 -16.30
N ASN A 74 10.47 -9.45 -16.81
CA ASN A 74 10.48 -8.21 -17.57
C ASN A 74 10.44 -6.94 -16.70
N GLY A 75 10.37 -7.03 -15.36
CA GLY A 75 10.16 -5.89 -14.47
C GLY A 75 8.70 -5.46 -14.35
N LEU A 76 8.42 -4.73 -13.28
CA LEU A 76 7.10 -4.21 -12.91
C LEU A 76 6.83 -2.94 -13.70
N LYS A 77 5.93 -3.02 -14.68
CA LYS A 77 5.60 -1.89 -15.54
C LYS A 77 4.56 -1.00 -14.86
N LEU A 78 4.92 0.25 -14.63
CA LEU A 78 4.09 1.28 -14.04
C LEU A 78 3.44 2.09 -15.17
N ASN A 79 2.19 1.77 -15.50
CA ASN A 79 1.44 2.36 -16.62
C ASN A 79 0.81 3.71 -16.25
N ARG A 80 1.59 4.65 -15.69
CA ARG A 80 1.16 6.04 -15.47
C ARG A 80 1.90 6.95 -16.45
N PRO A 81 1.24 7.48 -17.48
CA PRO A 81 1.82 8.52 -18.30
C PRO A 81 2.12 9.77 -17.47
N PHE A 82 3.21 10.46 -17.76
CA PHE A 82 3.60 11.68 -17.07
C PHE A 82 4.34 12.64 -18.02
N VAL A 83 4.39 13.91 -17.63
CA VAL A 83 5.05 14.96 -18.41
C VAL A 83 6.26 15.47 -17.64
N ILE A 84 7.40 15.55 -18.33
CA ILE A 84 8.57 16.28 -17.85
C ILE A 84 8.61 17.62 -18.58
N ALA A 85 8.43 18.71 -17.84
CA ALA A 85 8.53 20.06 -18.38
C ALA A 85 10.01 20.50 -18.46
N ALA A 86 10.35 21.30 -19.47
CA ALA A 86 11.71 21.77 -19.67
C ALA A 86 12.21 22.59 -18.47
N GLY A 87 13.34 22.17 -17.88
CA GLY A 87 13.94 22.84 -16.73
C GLY A 87 13.19 22.68 -15.41
N SER A 88 12.17 21.83 -15.35
CA SER A 88 11.45 21.52 -14.11
C SER A 88 12.00 20.27 -13.45
N ARG A 89 11.90 20.23 -12.13
CA ARG A 89 12.00 19.00 -11.34
C ARG A 89 10.60 18.44 -11.15
N THR A 90 10.46 17.13 -11.28
CA THR A 90 9.23 16.41 -10.94
C THR A 90 9.64 15.22 -10.10
N ASP A 91 9.06 15.11 -8.90
CA ASP A 91 9.29 14.00 -7.99
C ASP A 91 8.07 13.08 -8.03
N PHE A 92 8.32 11.78 -8.14
CA PHE A 92 7.29 10.74 -8.09
C PHE A 92 7.61 9.77 -6.96
N THR A 93 6.58 9.31 -6.27
CA THR A 93 6.68 8.22 -5.30
C THR A 93 6.04 6.97 -5.89
N ILE A 94 6.75 5.84 -5.74
CA ILE A 94 6.18 4.50 -5.95
C ILE A 94 5.78 4.01 -4.57
N ASP A 95 4.47 3.99 -4.32
CA ASP A 95 3.87 3.44 -3.12
C ASP A 95 3.61 1.95 -3.33
N PHE A 96 4.08 1.13 -2.38
CA PHE A 96 4.07 -0.33 -2.44
C PHE A 96 3.17 -0.87 -1.34
N ASP A 97 1.99 -1.36 -1.71
CA ASP A 97 1.06 -1.94 -0.74
C ASP A 97 1.47 -3.37 -0.42
N LEU A 98 2.22 -3.56 0.68
CA LEU A 98 2.69 -4.89 1.10
C LEU A 98 1.53 -5.84 1.46
N ARG A 99 0.45 -5.33 2.04
CA ARG A 99 -0.70 -6.14 2.47
C ARG A 99 -1.36 -6.79 1.25
N LYS A 100 -1.49 -6.04 0.15
CA LYS A 100 -2.00 -6.56 -1.13
C LYS A 100 -1.01 -7.39 -1.93
N SER A 101 0.29 -7.24 -1.67
CA SER A 101 1.33 -7.75 -2.56
C SER A 101 1.94 -9.08 -2.14
N VAL A 102 1.88 -9.40 -0.86
CA VAL A 102 2.57 -10.57 -0.29
C VAL A 102 1.55 -11.66 -0.02
N HIS A 103 1.75 -12.82 -0.66
CA HIS A 103 0.88 -13.98 -0.48
C HIS A 103 1.65 -15.13 0.17
N LYS A 104 1.02 -15.73 1.18
CA LYS A 104 1.58 -16.86 1.91
C LYS A 104 1.45 -18.14 1.08
N PRO A 105 2.52 -18.94 0.93
CA PRO A 105 2.42 -20.19 0.20
C PRO A 105 1.70 -21.25 1.04
N SER A 106 0.98 -22.14 0.38
CA SER A 106 0.29 -23.27 1.03
C SER A 106 1.24 -24.37 1.51
N ALA A 107 2.45 -24.45 0.97
CA ALA A 107 3.47 -25.40 1.37
C ALA A 107 4.38 -24.82 2.47
N GLN A 108 4.64 -25.63 3.51
CA GLN A 108 5.56 -25.27 4.58
C GLN A 108 6.98 -25.04 4.02
N ASN A 109 7.62 -23.94 4.45
CA ASN A 109 8.98 -23.52 4.04
C ASN A 109 9.14 -23.21 2.54
N ALA A 110 8.04 -22.93 1.83
CA ALA A 110 8.11 -22.40 0.48
C ALA A 110 8.33 -20.88 0.50
N ASP A 111 8.83 -20.35 -0.62
CA ASP A 111 8.97 -18.93 -0.87
C ASP A 111 7.62 -18.21 -0.78
N TYR A 112 7.62 -17.03 -0.17
CA TYR A 112 6.48 -16.13 -0.24
C TYR A 112 6.33 -15.58 -1.65
N ILE A 113 5.09 -15.46 -2.10
CA ILE A 113 4.80 -15.00 -3.46
C ILE A 113 4.61 -13.49 -3.41
N LEU A 114 5.43 -12.78 -4.17
CA LEU A 114 5.29 -11.34 -4.36
C LEU A 114 4.51 -11.08 -5.65
N ARG A 115 3.30 -10.53 -5.54
CA ARG A 115 2.51 -9.96 -6.65
C ARG A 115 2.36 -8.46 -6.41
N PRO A 116 3.34 -7.64 -6.82
CA PRO A 116 3.38 -6.23 -6.44
C PRO A 116 2.15 -5.44 -6.89
N THR A 117 1.45 -4.87 -5.91
CA THR A 117 0.43 -3.84 -6.08
C THR A 117 1.07 -2.49 -5.81
N LEU A 118 1.24 -1.71 -6.89
CA LEU A 118 2.00 -0.47 -6.87
C LEU A 118 1.13 0.69 -7.31
N ARG A 119 1.24 1.81 -6.59
CA ARG A 119 0.71 3.10 -7.00
C ARG A 119 1.88 4.03 -7.29
N VAL A 120 1.84 4.72 -8.42
CA VAL A 120 2.78 5.80 -8.70
C VAL A 120 2.03 7.09 -8.52
N VAL A 121 2.55 8.02 -7.73
CA VAL A 121 1.99 9.35 -7.57
C VAL A 121 2.96 10.44 -7.95
N ASN A 122 2.44 11.57 -8.42
CA ASN A 122 3.19 12.81 -8.55
C ASN A 122 3.12 13.55 -7.20
N ASN A 123 4.26 13.91 -6.63
CA ASN A 123 4.29 14.47 -5.28
C ASN A 123 3.66 15.88 -5.19
N LEU A 124 3.37 16.52 -6.33
CA LEU A 124 2.61 17.77 -6.40
C LEU A 124 1.09 17.57 -6.38
N GLU A 125 0.61 16.33 -6.54
CA GLU A 125 -0.81 15.98 -6.71
C GLU A 125 -1.29 15.06 -5.58
N VAL A 126 -0.65 15.13 -4.40
CA VAL A 126 -0.98 14.29 -3.24
C VAL A 126 -1.12 15.09 -1.97
N GLY A 127 -1.91 14.55 -1.04
CA GLY A 127 -1.95 14.95 0.37
C GLY A 127 -1.68 13.75 1.28
N THR A 128 -1.86 13.97 2.57
CA THR A 128 -1.70 12.95 3.61
C THR A 128 -3.00 12.84 4.40
N VAL A 129 -3.40 11.62 4.72
CA VAL A 129 -4.48 11.39 5.69
C VAL A 129 -3.86 10.99 7.02
N ILE A 130 -4.20 11.70 8.08
CA ILE A 130 -3.77 11.40 9.45
C ILE A 130 -4.98 11.24 10.34
N GLY A 131 -4.82 10.46 11.41
CA GLY A 131 -5.90 10.33 12.37
C GLY A 131 -5.50 9.65 13.66
N THR A 132 -6.34 9.84 14.66
CA THR A 132 -6.30 9.10 15.92
C THR A 132 -7.50 8.17 16.03
N VAL A 133 -7.31 7.06 16.73
CA VAL A 133 -8.38 6.15 17.16
C VAL A 133 -8.53 6.24 18.67
N ALA A 134 -9.71 6.57 19.15
CA ALA A 134 -9.98 6.69 20.57
C ALA A 134 -9.80 5.34 21.30
N ALA A 135 -9.25 5.38 22.53
CA ALA A 135 -8.91 4.19 23.30
C ALA A 135 -10.15 3.33 23.64
N ASP A 136 -11.31 3.95 23.80
CA ASP A 136 -12.57 3.27 24.05
C ASP A 136 -13.07 2.51 22.82
N ILE A 137 -12.89 3.04 21.60
CA ILE A 137 -13.18 2.29 20.36
C ILE A 137 -12.32 1.03 20.30
N LEU A 138 -11.01 1.17 20.51
CA LEU A 138 -10.09 0.03 20.49
C LEU A 138 -10.45 -1.01 21.56
N THR A 139 -10.72 -0.56 22.79
CA THR A 139 -11.02 -1.47 23.90
C THR A 139 -12.38 -2.16 23.75
N ASN A 140 -13.42 -1.43 23.30
CA ASN A 140 -14.77 -1.98 23.16
C ASN A 140 -14.91 -2.98 22.01
N ASN A 141 -14.04 -2.87 21.00
CA ASN A 141 -14.01 -3.78 19.86
C ASN A 141 -12.88 -4.83 19.96
N ASN A 142 -12.22 -4.93 21.12
CA ASN A 142 -11.13 -5.88 21.37
C ASN A 142 -9.98 -5.79 20.35
N CYS A 143 -9.70 -4.58 19.86
CA CYS A 143 -8.67 -4.34 18.86
C CYS A 143 -7.28 -4.62 19.44
N ALA A 144 -6.45 -5.30 18.65
CA ALA A 144 -5.10 -5.72 19.03
C ALA A 144 -4.15 -5.56 17.83
N GLU A 145 -3.16 -6.44 17.71
CA GLU A 145 -2.45 -6.64 16.44
C GLU A 145 -3.48 -6.97 15.35
N GLY A 146 -3.33 -6.39 14.15
CA GLY A 146 -4.36 -6.43 13.11
C GLY A 146 -5.28 -5.21 13.05
N THR A 147 -5.07 -4.19 13.89
CA THR A 147 -5.79 -2.91 13.74
C THR A 147 -5.22 -2.10 12.58
N ALA A 148 -6.07 -1.74 11.62
CA ALA A 148 -5.68 -1.00 10.43
C ALA A 148 -6.80 -0.08 9.93
N VAL A 149 -6.41 0.89 9.10
CA VAL A 149 -7.30 1.81 8.40
C VAL A 149 -7.18 1.59 6.91
N TYR A 150 -8.31 1.42 6.25
CA TYR A 150 -8.42 1.16 4.81
C TYR A 150 -9.01 2.40 4.15
N LEU A 151 -8.44 2.80 3.01
CA LEU A 151 -8.88 3.96 2.26
C LEU A 151 -9.52 3.51 0.95
N PHE A 152 -10.81 3.76 0.75
CA PHE A 152 -11.56 3.41 -0.45
C PHE A 152 -11.85 4.64 -1.29
N ASP A 153 -11.87 4.48 -2.61
CA ASP A 153 -12.20 5.55 -3.54
C ASP A 153 -13.69 5.93 -3.46
N GLY A 154 -13.97 7.22 -3.49
CA GLY A 154 -15.33 7.77 -3.45
C GLY A 154 -15.95 7.89 -2.06
N LEU A 155 -17.05 8.64 -2.01
CA LEU A 155 -17.85 8.84 -0.79
C LEU A 155 -18.78 7.66 -0.56
N ALA A 156 -18.91 7.25 0.71
CA ALA A 156 -19.79 6.16 1.13
C ALA A 156 -19.55 4.85 0.36
N ALA A 157 -18.27 4.54 0.12
CA ALA A 157 -17.89 3.21 -0.34
C ALA A 157 -18.37 2.16 0.68
N VAL A 158 -18.78 0.99 0.17
CA VAL A 158 -19.03 -0.17 1.02
C VAL A 158 -17.67 -0.78 1.27
N ALA A 159 -17.14 -0.61 2.48
CA ALA A 159 -15.82 -1.12 2.83
C ALA A 159 -15.84 -2.65 2.80
N ASP A 160 -14.76 -3.21 2.24
CA ASP A 160 -14.58 -4.65 2.08
C ASP A 160 -13.12 -5.05 2.31
N ASP A 161 -12.88 -6.35 2.43
CA ASP A 161 -11.55 -6.92 2.52
C ASP A 161 -10.77 -6.82 1.20
N ILE A 162 -9.56 -7.39 1.17
CA ILE A 162 -8.74 -7.44 -0.03
C ILE A 162 -8.84 -8.85 -0.58
N ASP A 163 -9.53 -9.03 -1.69
CA ASP A 163 -9.67 -10.35 -2.33
C ASP A 163 -9.82 -10.27 -3.87
N GLY A 164 -10.05 -9.06 -4.40
CA GLY A 164 -10.24 -8.75 -5.81
C GLY A 164 -11.66 -9.01 -6.34
N LEU A 165 -12.67 -9.22 -5.49
CA LEU A 165 -14.06 -9.46 -5.89
C LEU A 165 -14.95 -8.22 -5.78
N ASP A 166 -14.79 -7.46 -4.69
CA ASP A 166 -15.65 -6.34 -4.33
C ASP A 166 -14.86 -5.00 -4.26
N ALA A 167 -15.29 -4.07 -3.40
CA ALA A 167 -14.70 -2.73 -3.34
C ALA A 167 -13.31 -2.78 -2.69
N GLU A 168 -12.27 -2.75 -3.51
CA GLU A 168 -10.89 -2.79 -3.01
C GLU A 168 -10.41 -1.45 -2.42
N PRO A 169 -9.70 -1.48 -1.27
CA PRO A 169 -9.07 -0.27 -0.78
C PRO A 169 -7.98 0.21 -1.75
N VAL A 170 -7.84 1.51 -1.93
CA VAL A 170 -6.75 2.14 -2.69
C VAL A 170 -5.40 1.88 -2.00
N THR A 171 -5.40 1.91 -0.66
CA THR A 171 -4.24 1.65 0.18
C THR A 171 -4.70 1.40 1.62
N THR A 172 -3.80 0.96 2.47
CA THR A 172 -4.06 0.64 3.87
C THR A 172 -2.95 1.18 4.78
N ALA A 173 -3.25 1.48 6.03
CA ALA A 173 -2.28 1.89 7.04
C ALA A 173 -2.49 1.14 8.35
N ASN A 174 -1.38 0.78 9.01
CA ASN A 174 -1.44 0.19 10.33
C ASN A 174 -1.78 1.25 11.38
N VAL A 175 -2.57 0.87 12.38
CA VAL A 175 -2.81 1.69 13.56
C VAL A 175 -1.75 1.35 14.61
N THR A 176 -0.96 2.36 15.01
CA THR A 176 -0.02 2.23 16.13
C THR A 176 -0.73 2.59 17.42
N ILE A 177 -0.79 1.67 18.37
CA ILE A 177 -1.44 1.88 19.67
C ILE A 177 -0.40 2.34 20.70
N ASP A 178 -0.64 3.50 21.31
CA ASP A 178 0.16 4.00 22.42
C ASP A 178 -0.18 3.19 23.69
N THR A 179 0.81 2.50 24.25
CA THR A 179 0.63 1.61 25.41
C THR A 179 0.37 2.34 26.73
N ASN A 180 0.63 3.65 26.81
CA ASN A 180 0.35 4.46 27.99
C ASN A 180 -1.08 5.01 27.99
N THR A 181 -1.58 5.39 26.81
CA THR A 181 -2.90 6.02 26.67
C THR A 181 -3.99 5.05 26.20
N GLY A 182 -3.60 3.97 25.53
CA GLY A 182 -4.49 3.05 24.83
C GLY A 182 -5.05 3.61 23.52
N ALA A 183 -4.71 4.84 23.13
CA ALA A 183 -5.18 5.45 21.89
C ALA A 183 -4.33 5.01 20.70
N GLY A 184 -4.95 4.92 19.53
CA GLY A 184 -4.29 4.62 18.27
C GLY A 184 -3.95 5.88 17.47
N SER A 185 -2.94 5.79 16.61
CA SER A 185 -2.64 6.78 15.56
C SER A 185 -2.27 6.08 14.26
N TYR A 186 -2.65 6.69 13.13
CA TYR A 186 -2.30 6.18 11.81
C TYR A 186 -1.99 7.33 10.84
N GLU A 187 -1.29 7.00 9.77
CA GLU A 187 -0.92 7.91 8.69
C GLU A 187 -0.96 7.16 7.36
N ILE A 188 -1.66 7.71 6.38
CA ILE A 188 -1.65 7.28 4.98
C ILE A 188 -1.02 8.42 4.17
N GLY A 189 0.21 8.19 3.71
CA GLY A 189 0.92 9.13 2.85
C GLY A 189 0.51 9.01 1.38
N PHE A 190 0.94 9.99 0.58
CA PHE A 190 0.88 9.90 -0.88
C PHE A 190 -0.52 9.63 -1.46
N VAL A 191 -1.58 10.14 -0.82
CA VAL A 191 -2.96 9.97 -1.29
C VAL A 191 -3.25 11.00 -2.38
N GLU A 192 -3.79 10.57 -3.52
CA GLU A 192 -4.13 11.49 -4.60
C GLU A 192 -5.09 12.58 -4.13
N ALA A 193 -4.75 13.82 -4.46
CA ALA A 193 -5.47 14.99 -4.02
C ALA A 193 -6.65 15.34 -4.92
N ASP A 194 -7.52 16.21 -4.41
CA ASP A 194 -8.72 16.72 -5.08
C ASP A 194 -9.73 15.62 -5.42
N LEU A 195 -9.70 14.56 -4.63
CA LEU A 195 -10.58 13.40 -4.71
C LEU A 195 -11.25 13.13 -3.36
N ASP A 196 -12.40 12.47 -3.44
CA ASP A 196 -13.19 12.05 -2.30
C ASP A 196 -12.90 10.58 -1.96
N TYR A 197 -12.87 10.27 -0.68
CA TYR A 197 -12.57 8.93 -0.17
C TYR A 197 -13.46 8.54 1.02
N THR A 198 -13.55 7.25 1.26
CA THR A 198 -14.08 6.65 2.48
C THR A 198 -12.93 6.03 3.26
N VAL A 199 -12.73 6.45 4.51
CA VAL A 199 -11.75 5.91 5.43
C VAL A 199 -12.49 4.96 6.37
N ALA A 200 -12.08 3.69 6.45
CA ALA A 200 -12.73 2.70 7.29
C ALA A 200 -11.73 2.06 8.26
N LEU A 201 -12.15 1.88 9.52
CA LEU A 201 -11.36 1.27 10.58
C LEU A 201 -11.75 -0.19 10.75
N THR A 202 -10.76 -1.09 10.78
CA THR A 202 -10.95 -2.50 11.10
C THR A 202 -9.97 -2.94 12.20
N CYS A 203 -10.39 -3.94 12.98
CA CYS A 203 -9.58 -4.57 14.02
C CYS A 203 -9.20 -6.01 13.68
N THR A 204 -9.49 -6.43 12.44
CA THR A 204 -9.32 -7.80 11.95
C THR A 204 -8.53 -7.83 10.63
N ALA A 205 -7.69 -6.83 10.37
CA ALA A 205 -6.87 -6.77 9.14
C ALA A 205 -5.76 -7.83 9.11
N ASP A 206 -5.53 -8.57 10.20
CA ASP A 206 -4.68 -9.75 10.27
C ASP A 206 -5.35 -11.02 9.74
N LEU A 207 -6.69 -11.01 9.64
CA LEU A 207 -7.50 -12.11 9.08
C LEU A 207 -7.72 -11.97 7.56
N ASP A 208 -7.38 -10.80 7.01
CA ASP A 208 -7.50 -10.45 5.60
C ASP A 208 -6.51 -11.29 4.77
N ASP A 209 -7.04 -12.02 3.78
CA ASP A 209 -6.26 -12.87 2.88
C ASP A 209 -6.47 -12.44 1.42
N PRO A 210 -5.45 -11.85 0.75
CA PRO A 210 -5.54 -11.38 -0.64
C PRO A 210 -5.78 -12.49 -1.68
N GLU A 211 -5.90 -13.75 -1.29
CA GLU A 211 -6.29 -14.86 -2.17
C GLU A 211 -7.67 -15.48 -1.86
N VAL A 212 -8.36 -15.07 -0.79
CA VAL A 212 -9.59 -15.74 -0.32
C VAL A 212 -10.62 -14.72 0.18
N ASP A 213 -11.82 -14.79 -0.40
CA ASP A 213 -13.01 -14.12 0.11
C ASP A 213 -13.31 -14.55 1.56
N ASN A 214 -13.21 -13.61 2.51
CA ASN A 214 -13.46 -13.87 3.92
C ASN A 214 -14.97 -13.88 4.27
N LEU A 215 -15.87 -13.67 3.29
CA LEU A 215 -17.32 -13.78 3.44
C LEU A 215 -17.83 -15.20 3.16
N ASN A 216 -18.10 -15.94 4.22
CA ASN A 216 -18.78 -17.21 4.14
C ASN A 216 -20.31 -17.05 4.04
N THR A 217 -20.80 -16.83 2.82
CA THR A 217 -22.24 -16.77 2.50
C THR A 217 -23.01 -18.07 2.74
N THR A 218 -22.31 -19.20 2.91
CA THR A 218 -22.94 -20.51 3.17
C THR A 218 -23.17 -20.78 4.66
N ALA A 219 -22.53 -20.03 5.55
CA ALA A 219 -22.79 -20.07 6.97
C ALA A 219 -24.20 -19.49 7.29
N THR A 220 -24.78 -19.87 8.43
CA THR A 220 -26.08 -19.35 8.86
C THR A 220 -26.03 -18.91 10.33
N PRO A 221 -25.98 -17.59 10.62
CA PRO A 221 -25.90 -16.49 9.65
C PRO A 221 -24.59 -16.49 8.85
N PRO A 222 -24.52 -15.78 7.69
CA PRO A 222 -23.25 -15.53 7.00
C PRO A 222 -22.20 -14.99 7.99
N VAL A 223 -20.96 -15.42 7.81
CA VAL A 223 -19.83 -15.02 8.66
C VAL A 223 -18.83 -14.31 7.79
N GLU A 224 -18.42 -13.13 8.22
CA GLU A 224 -17.41 -12.28 7.59
C GLU A 224 -16.28 -12.12 8.61
N ASP A 225 -15.09 -12.62 8.27
CA ASP A 225 -13.95 -12.61 9.21
C ASP A 225 -13.28 -11.22 9.26
N VAL A 226 -13.37 -10.44 8.17
CA VAL A 226 -12.86 -9.08 8.09
C VAL A 226 -14.02 -8.09 8.07
N PHE A 227 -14.19 -7.31 9.14
CA PHE A 227 -15.27 -6.32 9.22
C PHE A 227 -14.75 -4.95 9.62
N PHE A 228 -15.51 -3.91 9.24
CA PHE A 228 -15.21 -2.52 9.54
C PHE A 228 -16.10 -2.01 10.66
N ILE A 229 -15.48 -1.46 11.70
CA ILE A 229 -16.17 -1.03 12.93
C ILE A 229 -16.62 0.44 12.88
N ASP A 230 -16.00 1.25 12.03
CA ASP A 230 -16.38 2.64 11.80
C ASP A 230 -15.87 3.14 10.44
N GLN A 231 -16.53 4.15 9.88
CA GLN A 231 -16.15 4.75 8.60
C GLN A 231 -16.50 6.24 8.52
N GLN A 232 -15.68 6.99 7.78
CA GLN A 232 -15.88 8.41 7.55
C GLN A 232 -15.53 8.81 6.11
N ASN A 233 -16.24 9.81 5.61
CA ASN A 233 -15.96 10.39 4.30
C ASN A 233 -14.99 11.57 4.45
N ILE A 234 -14.02 11.65 3.55
CA ILE A 234 -13.06 12.75 3.49
C ILE A 234 -12.86 13.23 2.06
N THR A 235 -12.33 14.45 1.92
CA THR A 235 -11.77 14.96 0.67
C THR A 235 -10.31 15.27 0.93
N VAL A 236 -9.41 14.75 0.09
CA VAL A 236 -7.97 15.01 0.22
C VAL A 236 -7.61 16.24 -0.62
N GLN A 237 -6.74 17.10 -0.11
CA GLN A 237 -6.26 18.29 -0.80
C GLN A 237 -4.74 18.23 -0.94
N ALA A 238 -4.22 18.75 -2.06
CA ALA A 238 -2.80 18.66 -2.37
C ALA A 238 -1.96 19.42 -1.34
N ASP A 239 -0.83 18.84 -0.93
CA ASP A 239 0.11 19.42 0.03
C ASP A 239 -0.53 19.78 1.39
N THR A 240 -1.50 18.98 1.83
CA THR A 240 -2.17 19.15 3.13
C THR A 240 -2.35 17.84 3.88
N GLU A 241 -2.53 17.96 5.20
CA GLU A 241 -2.99 16.88 6.07
C GLU A 241 -4.53 16.94 6.21
N THR A 242 -5.20 15.89 5.77
CA THR A 242 -6.62 15.65 6.00
C THR A 242 -6.78 14.81 7.27
N ILE A 243 -7.54 15.33 8.25
CA ILE A 243 -7.75 14.65 9.53
C ILE A 243 -8.99 13.76 9.45
N ALA A 244 -8.82 12.50 9.84
CA ALA A 244 -9.85 11.47 9.88
C ALA A 244 -9.76 10.73 11.23
N ASN A 245 -10.50 11.17 12.25
CA ASN A 245 -10.46 10.55 13.57
C ASN A 245 -11.57 9.53 13.73
N PHE A 246 -11.28 8.48 14.50
CA PHE A 246 -12.24 7.50 14.97
C PHE A 246 -12.40 7.69 16.48
#